data_AF-A0A382V6F3-F1
#
_entry.id   AF-A0A382V6F3-F1
#
_cell.length_a   1.000
_cell.length_b   1.000
_cell.length_c   1.000
_cell.angle_alpha   90.00
_cell.angle_beta   90.00
_cell.angle_gamma   90.00
#
_symmetry.space_group_name_H-M   'P 1'
#
loop_
_entity.id
_entity.type
_entity.pdbx_description
1 polymer ?
#
loop_
_entity_poly.entity_id
_entity_poly.type
_entity_poly.pdbx_seq_one_letter_code
_entity_poly.pdbx_strand_id
1 'polypeptide(L)'
;MALGLCRVTILTGIAAPMALATSSASAHAFGTRYDLPIPLGIYLTGAGAAVFLSFMVMARFLKHRGELQGGFQFDILTLPGMGWLGSALLRNVLRSLSIAIFGLVLATGFFGNADPLKNFTPTFVWIVWWVGMAYISALFGNFWSLVNPWSILFIWFSKLTDNPQPMFRYPSRLGHWPAVGLLFIFAWIELVFENGEHPPVLATLIVIYSVITWVGMGMFGHDTWLKHCEIFTAVFALLSRFAPTVGRQGQWHLRPPAAGLIDYRPSSLSTVCFV
;
A
#
# COMPACT_ATOMS: atom_id res chain seq x y z
N MET A 1 -46.33 26.35 -6.23
CA MET A 1 -45.24 26.62 -5.28
C MET A 1 -44.10 25.58 -5.33
N ALA A 2 -44.36 24.30 -5.63
CA ALA A 2 -43.34 23.23 -5.68
C ALA A 2 -42.31 23.31 -6.83
N LEU A 3 -42.67 23.90 -7.98
CA LEU A 3 -41.77 24.05 -9.14
C LEU A 3 -40.65 25.09 -8.95
N GLY A 4 -40.84 26.05 -8.03
CA GLY A 4 -39.84 27.10 -7.74
C GLY A 4 -38.69 26.60 -6.87
N LEU A 5 -38.97 25.76 -5.86
CA LEU A 5 -37.96 25.20 -4.97
C LEU A 5 -36.99 24.27 -5.72
N CYS A 6 -37.48 23.47 -6.67
CA CYS A 6 -36.66 22.53 -7.44
C CYS A 6 -35.65 23.24 -8.35
N ARG A 7 -36.02 24.39 -8.94
CA ARG A 7 -35.09 25.23 -9.71
C ARG A 7 -34.02 25.87 -8.84
N VAL A 8 -34.34 26.28 -7.62
CA VAL A 8 -33.38 26.89 -6.70
C VAL A 8 -32.39 25.85 -6.17
N THR A 9 -32.79 24.61 -5.85
CA THR A 9 -31.85 23.55 -5.47
C THR A 9 -30.98 23.07 -6.61
N ILE A 10 -31.49 23.04 -7.85
CA ILE A 10 -30.68 22.71 -9.03
C ILE A 10 -29.67 23.84 -9.32
N LEU A 11 -30.09 25.10 -9.21
CA LEU A 11 -29.20 26.25 -9.42
C LEU A 11 -28.15 26.39 -8.31
N THR A 12 -28.48 26.15 -7.04
CA THR A 12 -27.48 26.12 -5.96
C THR A 12 -26.58 24.90 -6.03
N GLY A 13 -27.09 23.75 -6.48
CA GLY A 13 -26.33 22.53 -6.72
C GLY A 13 -25.33 22.61 -7.87
N ILE A 14 -25.56 23.49 -8.86
CA ILE A 14 -24.62 23.77 -9.96
C ILE A 14 -23.69 24.95 -9.61
N ALA A 15 -24.18 25.95 -8.89
CA ALA A 15 -23.38 27.12 -8.51
C ALA A 15 -22.31 26.80 -7.46
N ALA A 16 -22.56 25.88 -6.52
CA ALA A 16 -21.58 25.47 -5.51
C ALA A 16 -20.31 24.82 -6.12
N PRO A 17 -20.41 23.82 -7.03
CA PRO A 17 -19.22 23.27 -7.70
C PRO A 17 -18.58 24.25 -8.68
N MET A 18 -19.33 25.15 -9.32
CA MET A 18 -18.74 26.20 -10.17
C MET A 18 -17.97 27.24 -9.36
N ALA A 19 -18.43 27.61 -8.15
CA ALA A 19 -17.70 28.50 -7.25
C ALA A 19 -16.43 27.85 -6.68
N LEU A 20 -16.46 26.53 -6.44
CA LEU A 20 -15.28 25.73 -6.09
C LEU A 20 -14.31 25.56 -7.29
N ALA A 21 -14.79 25.67 -8.53
CA ALA A 21 -13.96 25.58 -9.74
C ALA A 21 -13.24 26.89 -10.10
N THR A 22 -13.63 28.04 -9.50
CA THR A 22 -13.05 29.36 -9.80
C THR A 22 -11.92 29.79 -8.87
N SER A 23 -11.70 29.10 -7.74
CA SER A 23 -10.48 29.28 -6.96
C SER A 23 -9.33 28.56 -7.66
N SER A 24 -8.16 29.22 -7.77
CA SER A 24 -6.93 28.54 -8.15
C SER A 24 -6.80 27.28 -7.32
N ALA A 25 -6.86 26.12 -7.95
CA ALA A 25 -6.65 24.85 -7.27
C ALA A 25 -5.17 24.76 -6.91
N SER A 26 -4.79 25.33 -5.77
CA SER A 26 -3.48 25.16 -5.11
C SER A 26 -3.37 23.75 -4.51
N ALA A 27 -3.59 22.75 -5.36
CA ALA A 27 -3.55 21.33 -4.99
C ALA A 27 -2.50 20.57 -5.83
N HIS A 28 -1.64 21.28 -6.57
CA HIS A 28 -0.54 20.67 -7.30
C HIS A 28 0.75 21.01 -6.56
N ALA A 29 1.39 20.00 -5.96
CA ALA A 29 2.69 20.15 -5.28
C ALA A 29 3.82 20.59 -6.24
N PHE A 30 3.59 20.51 -7.56
CA PHE A 30 4.54 20.93 -8.58
C PHE A 30 4.30 22.39 -8.99
N GLY A 31 5.14 23.30 -8.47
CA GLY A 31 5.06 24.74 -8.77
C GLY A 31 5.58 25.14 -10.16
N THR A 32 6.35 24.29 -10.84
CA THR A 32 6.87 24.56 -12.19
C THR A 32 6.42 23.50 -13.19
N ARG A 33 5.98 23.95 -14.36
CA ARG A 33 5.67 23.07 -15.49
C ARG A 33 6.95 22.40 -15.96
N TYR A 34 7.06 21.09 -15.76
CA TYR A 34 8.13 20.30 -16.35
C TYR A 34 7.80 20.01 -17.82
N ASP A 35 8.46 20.70 -18.74
CA ASP A 35 8.36 20.38 -20.16
C ASP A 35 9.34 19.25 -20.49
N LEU A 36 8.81 18.11 -20.95
CA LEU A 36 9.63 16.99 -21.37
C LEU A 36 10.55 17.43 -22.53
N PRO A 37 11.84 17.06 -22.52
CA PRO A 37 12.77 17.39 -23.61
C PRO A 37 12.50 16.60 -24.91
N ILE A 38 11.35 15.92 -25.03
CA ILE A 38 11.00 15.00 -26.11
C ILE A 38 9.82 15.58 -26.91
N PRO A 39 9.84 15.55 -28.26
CA PRO A 39 8.71 15.97 -29.08
C PRO A 39 7.40 15.28 -28.67
N LEU A 40 6.34 16.07 -28.51
CA LEU A 40 5.03 15.62 -28.02
C LEU A 40 4.46 14.44 -28.84
N GLY A 41 4.67 14.42 -30.16
CA GLY A 41 4.23 13.31 -31.02
C GLY A 41 4.91 11.98 -30.70
N ILE A 42 6.20 11.99 -30.35
CA ILE A 42 6.94 10.78 -29.96
C ILE A 42 6.47 10.30 -28.59
N TYR A 43 6.26 11.23 -27.65
CA TYR A 43 5.72 10.91 -26.33
C TYR A 43 4.33 10.27 -26.41
N LEU A 44 3.41 10.88 -27.16
CA LEU A 44 2.04 10.37 -27.30
C LEU A 44 1.98 9.01 -28.03
N THR A 45 2.79 8.83 -29.08
CA THR A 45 2.84 7.55 -29.79
C THR A 45 3.45 6.46 -28.90
N GLY A 46 4.51 6.76 -28.14
CA GLY A 46 5.09 5.84 -27.16
C GLY A 46 4.11 5.45 -26.04
N ALA A 47 3.44 6.44 -25.44
CA ALA A 47 2.43 6.21 -24.40
C ALA A 47 1.26 5.38 -24.93
N GLY A 48 0.72 5.74 -26.11
CA GLY A 48 -0.36 4.99 -26.76
C GLY A 48 0.04 3.56 -27.12
N ALA A 49 1.26 3.36 -27.64
CA ALA A 49 1.79 2.04 -27.94
C ALA A 49 1.98 1.19 -26.66
N ALA A 50 2.49 1.76 -25.57
CA ALA A 50 2.64 1.05 -24.30
C ALA A 50 1.29 0.55 -23.77
N VAL A 51 0.27 1.42 -23.76
CA VAL A 51 -1.10 1.05 -23.38
C VAL A 51 -1.63 -0.05 -24.30
N PHE A 52 -1.58 0.14 -25.61
CA PHE A 52 -2.07 -0.83 -26.59
C PHE A 52 -1.40 -2.21 -26.44
N LEU A 53 -0.06 -2.23 -26.35
CA LEU A 53 0.71 -3.47 -26.18
C LEU A 53 0.38 -4.15 -24.85
N SER A 54 0.20 -3.39 -23.76
CA SER A 54 -0.22 -3.96 -22.46
C SER A 54 -1.57 -4.69 -22.55
N PHE A 55 -2.55 -4.10 -23.23
CA PHE A 55 -3.86 -4.72 -23.45
C PHE A 55 -3.77 -5.93 -24.39
N MET A 56 -2.93 -5.86 -25.42
CA MET A 56 -2.70 -6.96 -26.34
C MET A 56 -2.08 -8.17 -25.61
N VAL A 57 -1.08 -7.95 -24.76
CA VAL A 57 -0.50 -8.98 -23.89
C VAL A 57 -1.57 -9.55 -22.97
N MET A 58 -2.30 -8.70 -22.25
CA MET A 58 -3.37 -9.12 -21.35
C MET A 58 -4.44 -9.96 -22.06
N ALA A 59 -4.89 -9.53 -23.24
CA ALA A 59 -5.89 -10.23 -24.05
C ALA A 59 -5.41 -11.63 -24.49
N ARG A 60 -4.12 -11.77 -24.81
CA ARG A 60 -3.51 -13.05 -25.19
C ARG A 60 -3.47 -14.03 -24.00
N PHE A 61 -3.10 -13.56 -22.81
CA PHE A 61 -3.04 -14.36 -21.59
C PHE A 61 -4.44 -14.71 -21.05
N LEU A 62 -5.42 -13.82 -21.19
CA LEU A 62 -6.82 -14.09 -20.83
C LEU A 62 -7.43 -15.26 -21.60
N LYS A 63 -6.97 -15.49 -22.83
CA LYS A 63 -7.46 -16.57 -23.70
C LYS A 63 -7.06 -17.97 -23.22
N HIS A 64 -6.01 -18.08 -22.39
CA HIS A 64 -5.49 -19.34 -21.85
C HIS A 64 -5.83 -19.55 -20.36
N ARG A 65 -6.93 -18.94 -19.87
CA ARG A 65 -7.40 -19.07 -18.48
C ARG A 65 -7.56 -20.52 -18.00
N GLY A 66 -7.89 -21.45 -18.91
CA GLY A 66 -8.07 -22.87 -18.59
C GLY A 66 -6.77 -23.62 -18.26
N GLU A 67 -5.63 -23.21 -18.83
CA GLU A 67 -4.33 -23.88 -18.62
C GLU A 67 -3.59 -23.33 -17.39
N LEU A 68 -3.89 -22.09 -16.97
CA LEU A 68 -3.27 -21.44 -15.80
C LEU A 68 -3.81 -21.95 -14.45
N GLN A 69 -4.95 -22.65 -14.44
CA GLN A 69 -5.49 -23.30 -13.24
C GLN A 69 -4.68 -24.54 -12.83
N GLY A 70 -3.96 -25.16 -13.78
CA GLY A 70 -3.03 -26.26 -13.54
C GLY A 70 -1.62 -25.79 -13.19
N GLY A 71 -1.49 -24.75 -12.36
CA GLY A 71 -0.19 -24.20 -11.98
C GLY A 71 0.73 -25.29 -11.39
N PHE A 72 1.95 -25.38 -11.91
CA PHE A 72 2.98 -26.26 -11.38
C PHE A 72 3.34 -25.86 -9.94
N GLN A 73 2.76 -26.54 -8.96
CA GLN A 73 3.07 -26.35 -7.55
C GLN A 73 4.44 -26.98 -7.27
N PHE A 74 5.49 -26.16 -7.32
CA PHE A 74 6.82 -26.57 -6.88
C PHE A 74 7.08 -26.02 -5.48
N ASP A 75 7.35 -26.90 -4.53
CA ASP A 75 7.73 -26.51 -3.17
C ASP A 75 9.23 -26.15 -3.11
N ILE A 76 9.51 -24.85 -3.04
CA ILE A 76 10.88 -24.30 -3.00
C ILE A 76 11.65 -24.79 -1.77
N LEU A 77 10.97 -25.12 -0.66
CA LEU A 77 11.65 -25.58 0.56
C LEU A 77 12.11 -27.04 0.49
N THR A 78 11.61 -27.80 -0.48
CA THR A 78 12.07 -29.18 -0.73
C THR A 78 13.36 -29.25 -1.56
N LEU A 79 13.81 -28.11 -2.12
CA LEU A 79 15.10 -28.03 -2.82
C LEU A 79 16.26 -28.13 -1.81
N PRO A 80 17.25 -29.02 -2.07
CA PRO A 80 18.40 -29.18 -1.19
C PRO A 80 19.16 -27.85 -1.08
N GLY A 81 19.37 -27.38 0.15
CA GLY A 81 20.08 -26.13 0.44
C GLY A 81 19.20 -24.89 0.59
N MET A 82 17.87 -24.98 0.43
CA MET A 82 16.95 -23.82 0.56
C MET A 82 16.25 -23.73 1.93
N GLY A 83 16.42 -24.72 2.81
CA GLY A 83 15.77 -24.78 4.13
C GLY A 83 16.13 -23.62 5.07
N TRP A 84 17.26 -22.94 4.85
CA TRP A 84 17.66 -21.76 5.63
C TRP A 84 16.77 -20.54 5.39
N LEU A 85 16.12 -20.41 4.22
CA LEU A 85 15.14 -19.34 3.93
C LEU A 85 13.95 -19.38 4.89
N GLY A 86 13.62 -20.56 5.44
CA GLY A 86 12.55 -20.74 6.42
C GLY A 86 12.99 -20.57 7.88
N SER A 87 14.29 -20.38 8.14
CA SER A 87 14.85 -20.45 9.49
C SER A 87 14.34 -19.35 10.42
N ALA A 88 14.16 -19.69 11.70
CA ALA A 88 13.79 -18.72 12.74
C ALA A 88 14.85 -17.62 12.90
N LEU A 89 16.13 -17.94 12.65
CA LEU A 89 17.23 -16.98 12.70
C LEU A 89 17.09 -15.90 11.62
N LEU A 90 16.93 -16.30 10.35
CA LEU A 90 16.76 -15.35 9.25
C LEU A 90 15.53 -14.45 9.47
N ARG A 91 14.42 -15.05 9.91
CA ARG A 91 13.20 -14.31 10.26
C ARG A 91 13.45 -13.27 11.34
N ASN A 92 14.19 -13.62 12.40
CA ASN A 92 14.50 -12.69 13.49
C ASN A 92 15.47 -11.60 13.03
N VAL A 93 16.48 -11.93 12.23
CA VAL A 93 17.41 -10.95 11.65
C VAL A 93 16.67 -9.92 10.80
N LEU A 94 15.78 -10.37 9.91
CA LEU A 94 14.98 -9.46 9.07
C LEU A 94 14.05 -8.57 9.90
N ARG A 95 13.45 -9.11 10.96
CA ARG A 95 12.60 -8.34 11.89
C ARG A 95 13.39 -7.28 12.64
N SER A 96 14.55 -7.64 13.19
CA SER A 96 15.44 -6.71 13.89
C SER A 96 15.96 -5.62 12.94
N LEU A 97 16.33 -5.99 11.71
CA LEU A 97 16.77 -5.04 10.69
C LEU A 97 15.65 -4.07 10.32
N SER A 98 14.41 -4.55 10.18
CA SER A 98 13.27 -3.68 9.92
C SER A 98 13.06 -2.64 11.02
N ILE A 99 13.11 -3.06 12.29
CA ILE A 99 13.00 -2.12 13.42
C ILE A 99 14.17 -1.13 13.43
N ALA A 100 15.39 -1.58 13.15
CA ALA A 100 16.55 -0.70 13.08
C ALA A 100 16.40 0.36 11.97
N ILE A 101 15.94 -0.04 10.78
CA ILE A 101 15.66 0.87 9.67
C ILE A 101 14.53 1.83 10.05
N PHE A 102 13.45 1.33 10.66
CA PHE A 102 12.35 2.18 11.13
C PHE A 102 12.82 3.24 12.14
N GLY A 103 13.69 2.85 13.08
CA GLY A 103 14.34 3.79 14.00
C GLY A 103 15.24 4.80 13.28
N LEU A 104 15.99 4.37 12.27
CA LEU A 104 16.82 5.24 11.43
C LEU A 104 15.98 6.26 10.65
N VAL A 105 14.83 5.85 10.11
CA VAL A 105 13.87 6.75 9.45
C VAL A 105 13.40 7.81 10.45
N LEU A 106 12.95 7.43 11.65
CA LEU A 106 12.55 8.44 12.63
C LEU A 106 13.71 9.36 13.06
N ALA A 107 14.89 8.80 13.30
CA ALA A 107 16.07 9.56 13.72
C ALA A 107 16.52 10.56 12.65
N THR A 108 16.63 10.13 11.39
CA THR A 108 17.03 11.01 10.29
C THR A 108 15.92 11.98 9.92
N GLY A 109 14.65 11.63 10.11
CA GLY A 109 13.54 12.54 9.89
C GLY A 109 13.53 13.73 10.86
N PHE A 110 13.78 13.49 12.15
CA PHE A 110 13.80 14.56 13.17
C PHE A 110 15.14 15.27 13.32
N PHE A 111 16.25 14.54 13.23
CA PHE A 111 17.60 15.05 13.52
C PHE A 111 18.54 15.07 12.31
N GLY A 112 18.09 14.59 11.15
CA GLY A 112 18.89 14.57 9.93
C GLY A 112 18.87 15.90 9.17
N ASN A 113 19.32 15.84 7.92
CA ASN A 113 19.42 17.02 7.06
C ASN A 113 18.02 17.58 6.71
N ALA A 114 17.83 18.89 6.75
CA ALA A 114 16.56 19.51 6.38
C ALA A 114 16.24 19.40 4.87
N ASP A 115 17.28 19.27 4.04
CA ASP A 115 17.17 19.07 2.59
C ASP A 115 16.64 17.65 2.27
N PRO A 116 15.42 17.52 1.70
CA PRO A 116 14.82 16.21 1.42
C PRO A 116 15.68 15.29 0.57
N LEU A 117 16.45 15.85 -0.38
CA LEU A 117 17.29 15.09 -1.30
C LEU A 117 18.54 14.51 -0.63
N LYS A 118 18.95 15.08 0.50
CA LYS A 118 20.10 14.61 1.30
C LYS A 118 19.66 13.84 2.53
N ASN A 119 18.37 13.77 2.79
CA ASN A 119 17.82 13.05 3.93
C ASN A 119 17.44 11.61 3.52
N PHE A 120 17.77 10.67 4.39
CA PHE A 120 17.41 9.27 4.20
C PHE A 120 15.90 9.04 4.23
N THR A 121 15.16 9.77 5.08
CA THR A 121 13.74 9.53 5.38
C THR A 121 12.83 9.68 4.16
N PRO A 122 12.81 10.82 3.43
CA PRO A 122 11.92 10.97 2.29
C PRO A 122 12.24 9.98 1.18
N THR A 123 13.54 9.82 0.87
CA THR A 123 14.03 8.86 -0.13
C THR A 123 13.62 7.43 0.21
N PHE A 124 13.83 7.01 1.47
CA PHE A 124 13.50 5.66 1.90
C PHE A 124 11.99 5.43 1.87
N VAL A 125 11.19 6.33 2.42
CA VAL A 125 9.73 6.17 2.51
C VAL A 125 9.10 6.16 1.11
N TRP A 126 9.34 7.20 0.31
CA TRP A 126 8.64 7.37 -0.96
C TRP A 126 9.17 6.46 -2.08
N ILE A 127 10.47 6.17 -2.10
CA ILE A 127 11.09 5.42 -3.21
C ILE A 127 11.37 3.98 -2.78
N VAL A 128 12.21 3.78 -1.78
CA VAL A 128 12.70 2.43 -1.43
C VAL A 128 11.59 1.57 -0.87
N TRP A 129 10.81 2.11 0.06
CA TRP A 129 9.76 1.39 0.74
C TRP A 129 8.47 1.40 -0.06
N TRP A 130 7.88 2.57 -0.34
CA TRP A 130 6.57 2.60 -1.01
C TRP A 130 6.61 1.94 -2.39
N VAL A 131 7.48 2.42 -3.29
CA VAL A 131 7.61 1.87 -4.65
C VAL A 131 8.38 0.54 -4.64
N GLY A 132 9.51 0.45 -3.94
CA GLY A 132 10.32 -0.77 -3.93
C GLY A 132 9.59 -1.97 -3.28
N MET A 133 8.86 -1.77 -2.18
CA MET A 133 8.08 -2.85 -1.55
C MET A 133 6.92 -3.29 -2.43
N ALA A 134 6.34 -2.40 -3.24
CA ALA A 134 5.32 -2.78 -4.21
C ALA A 134 5.86 -3.81 -5.22
N TYR A 135 7.04 -3.55 -5.79
CA TYR A 135 7.70 -4.50 -6.71
C TYR A 135 8.13 -5.79 -6.02
N ILE A 136 8.75 -5.69 -4.83
CA ILE A 136 9.14 -6.88 -4.06
C ILE A 136 7.90 -7.73 -3.76
N SER A 137 6.80 -7.09 -3.38
CA SER A 137 5.57 -7.81 -3.07
C SER A 137 4.99 -8.49 -4.31
N ALA A 138 4.97 -7.79 -5.44
CA ALA A 138 4.49 -8.32 -6.71
C ALA A 138 5.35 -9.45 -7.29
N LEU A 139 6.62 -9.57 -6.89
CA LEU A 139 7.54 -10.60 -7.38
C LEU A 139 7.73 -11.77 -6.41
N PHE A 140 7.81 -11.50 -5.10
CA PHE A 140 8.20 -12.47 -4.08
C PHE A 140 7.09 -12.84 -3.10
N GLY A 141 5.93 -12.20 -3.18
CA GLY A 141 4.79 -12.44 -2.29
C GLY A 141 4.74 -11.44 -1.13
N ASN A 142 3.95 -11.70 -0.09
CA ASN A 142 3.69 -10.72 0.98
C ASN A 142 4.88 -10.56 1.95
N PHE A 143 5.97 -9.95 1.46
CA PHE A 143 7.18 -9.66 2.24
C PHE A 143 6.89 -8.66 3.37
N TRP A 144 5.96 -7.73 3.16
CA TRP A 144 5.56 -6.76 4.16
C TRP A 144 5.10 -7.43 5.47
N SER A 145 4.32 -8.51 5.41
CA SER A 145 3.90 -9.25 6.62
C SER A 145 5.05 -9.75 7.51
N LEU A 146 6.24 -9.92 6.93
CA LEU A 146 7.44 -10.34 7.64
C LEU A 146 8.19 -9.17 8.28
N VAL A 147 8.26 -8.05 7.57
CA VAL A 147 9.07 -6.87 7.95
C VAL A 147 8.25 -5.73 8.54
N ASN A 148 6.92 -5.84 8.66
CA ASN A 148 6.07 -4.77 9.20
C ASN A 148 6.52 -4.34 10.62
N PRO A 149 7.13 -3.15 10.80
CA PRO A 149 7.69 -2.74 12.08
C PRO A 149 6.61 -2.56 13.16
N TRP A 150 5.41 -2.09 12.77
CA TRP A 150 4.29 -1.91 13.70
C TRP A 150 3.83 -3.22 14.30
N SER A 151 3.69 -4.26 13.46
CA SER A 151 3.35 -5.62 13.89
C SER A 151 4.43 -6.21 14.80
N ILE A 152 5.70 -6.10 14.42
CA ILE A 152 6.82 -6.67 15.20
C ILE A 152 6.89 -6.02 16.58
N LEU A 153 6.86 -4.69 16.64
CA LEU A 153 6.90 -3.96 17.90
C LEU A 153 5.68 -4.30 18.78
N PHE A 154 4.48 -4.43 18.19
CA PHE A 154 3.27 -4.78 18.95
C PHE A 154 3.36 -6.21 19.52
N ILE A 155 3.88 -7.17 18.76
CA ILE A 155 4.10 -8.55 19.24
C ILE A 155 5.12 -8.58 20.39
N TRP A 156 6.16 -7.75 20.32
CA TRP A 156 7.13 -7.65 21.41
C TRP A 156 6.45 -7.08 22.65
N PHE A 157 5.73 -5.97 22.49
CA PHE A 157 4.98 -5.35 23.57
C PHE A 157 3.95 -6.30 24.21
N SER A 158 3.19 -7.05 23.40
CA SER A 158 2.18 -7.99 23.90
C SER A 158 2.80 -9.15 24.69
N LYS A 159 3.99 -9.61 24.33
CA LYS A 159 4.74 -10.61 25.12
C LYS A 159 5.18 -10.09 26.48
N LEU A 160 5.46 -8.79 26.59
CA LEU A 160 5.82 -8.13 27.85
C LEU A 160 4.60 -7.86 28.76
N THR A 161 3.41 -7.72 28.19
CA THR A 161 2.17 -7.32 28.88
C THR A 161 1.12 -8.42 29.00
N ASP A 162 1.54 -9.69 28.90
CA ASP A 162 0.68 -10.89 29.02
C ASP A 162 -0.50 -10.93 28.03
N ASN A 163 -0.21 -10.56 26.78
CA ASN A 163 -1.08 -10.65 25.61
C ASN A 163 -2.46 -9.99 25.81
N PRO A 164 -2.54 -8.65 25.75
CA PRO A 164 -3.77 -7.91 26.00
C PRO A 164 -4.90 -8.38 25.08
N GLN A 165 -6.03 -8.74 25.69
CA GLN A 165 -7.24 -9.10 24.96
C GLN A 165 -7.82 -7.87 24.25
N PRO A 166 -8.40 -8.03 23.04
CA PRO A 166 -9.01 -6.92 22.33
C PRO A 166 -10.15 -6.33 23.15
N MET A 167 -10.14 -5.01 23.34
CA MET A 167 -11.14 -4.30 24.13
C MET A 167 -12.52 -4.29 23.44
N PHE A 168 -12.56 -4.32 22.11
CA PHE A 168 -13.77 -4.26 21.30
C PHE A 168 -13.76 -5.28 20.16
N ARG A 169 -14.94 -5.79 19.81
CA ARG A 169 -15.12 -6.61 18.62
C ARG A 169 -15.24 -5.70 17.39
N TYR A 170 -14.44 -5.96 16.36
CA TYR A 170 -14.46 -5.16 15.14
C TYR A 170 -15.84 -5.24 14.44
N PRO A 171 -16.46 -4.09 14.11
CA PRO A 171 -17.76 -4.06 13.43
C PRO A 171 -17.64 -4.60 12.00
N SER A 172 -18.39 -5.65 11.66
CA SER A 172 -18.41 -6.21 10.29
C SER A 172 -18.84 -5.21 9.22
N ARG A 173 -19.62 -4.19 9.60
CA ARG A 173 -20.08 -3.11 8.71
C ARG A 173 -18.95 -2.19 8.22
N LEU A 174 -17.89 -2.02 9.01
CA LEU A 174 -16.76 -1.15 8.64
C LEU A 174 -15.88 -1.80 7.58
N GLY A 175 -15.84 -3.14 7.49
CA GLY A 175 -15.12 -3.84 6.43
C GLY A 175 -13.69 -3.33 6.27
N HIS A 176 -13.34 -2.82 5.09
CA HIS A 176 -12.05 -2.19 4.78
C HIS A 176 -12.14 -0.66 4.62
N TRP A 177 -13.25 -0.04 4.99
CA TRP A 177 -13.44 1.42 4.86
C TRP A 177 -12.36 2.25 5.57
N PRO A 178 -11.90 1.89 6.77
CA PRO A 178 -10.78 2.60 7.40
C PRO A 178 -9.51 2.58 6.54
N ALA A 179 -9.20 1.44 5.91
CA ALA A 179 -8.04 1.32 5.01
C ALA A 179 -8.22 2.19 3.75
N VAL A 180 -9.44 2.29 3.20
CA VAL A 180 -9.74 3.17 2.05
C VAL A 180 -9.52 4.64 2.43
N GLY A 181 -10.04 5.08 3.57
CA GLY A 181 -9.86 6.47 4.03
C GLY A 181 -8.40 6.81 4.31
N LEU A 182 -7.68 5.88 4.94
CA LEU A 182 -6.26 6.02 5.22
C LEU A 182 -5.42 6.03 3.91
N LEU A 183 -5.76 5.20 2.92
CA LEU A 183 -5.14 5.21 1.59
C LEU A 183 -5.35 6.53 0.87
N PHE A 184 -6.57 7.08 0.94
CA PHE A 184 -6.87 8.39 0.36
C PHE A 184 -6.02 9.50 1.00
N ILE A 185 -5.91 9.50 2.33
CA ILE A 185 -5.06 10.46 3.06
C ILE A 185 -3.59 10.29 2.66
N PHE A 186 -3.11 9.05 2.57
CA PHE A 186 -1.74 8.76 2.15
C PHE A 186 -1.46 9.27 0.72
N ALA A 187 -2.33 8.97 -0.24
CA ALA A 187 -2.21 9.44 -1.61
C ALA A 187 -2.31 10.98 -1.71
N TRP A 188 -3.14 11.61 -0.88
CA TRP A 188 -3.19 13.06 -0.78
C TRP A 188 -1.87 13.65 -0.26
N ILE A 189 -1.27 13.04 0.77
CA ILE A 189 0.04 13.45 1.30
C ILE A 189 1.13 13.30 0.23
N GLU A 190 1.09 12.23 -0.55
CA GLU A 190 2.07 11.95 -1.60
C GLU A 190 1.96 12.93 -2.79
N LEU A 191 0.75 13.24 -3.23
CA LEU A 191 0.52 13.91 -4.52
C LEU A 191 0.19 15.40 -4.39
N VAL A 192 -0.41 15.81 -3.28
CA VAL A 192 -1.01 17.15 -3.13
C VAL A 192 -0.33 17.96 -2.04
N PHE A 193 0.08 17.31 -0.95
CA PHE A 193 0.62 18.02 0.21
C PHE A 193 2.04 18.53 -0.05
N GLU A 194 2.19 19.85 -0.15
CA GLU A 194 3.47 20.52 -0.42
C GLU A 194 4.60 20.10 0.53
N ASN A 195 4.28 19.83 1.79
CA ASN A 195 5.26 19.46 2.81
C ASN A 195 5.45 17.93 2.97
N GLY A 196 4.94 17.11 2.04
CA GLY A 196 5.00 15.65 2.11
C GLY A 196 6.43 15.07 2.03
N GLU A 197 7.37 15.85 1.49
CA GLU A 197 8.79 15.50 1.39
C GLU A 197 9.66 16.11 2.50
N HIS A 198 9.14 17.05 3.30
CA HIS A 198 9.92 17.66 4.37
C HIS A 198 10.19 16.66 5.51
N PRO A 199 11.47 16.39 5.87
CA PRO A 199 11.80 15.27 6.76
C PRO A 199 11.13 15.31 8.15
N PRO A 200 11.08 16.45 8.87
CA PRO A 200 10.43 16.48 10.19
C PRO A 200 8.92 16.31 10.12
N VAL A 201 8.29 16.82 9.06
CA VAL A 201 6.85 16.68 8.82
C VAL A 201 6.53 15.22 8.52
N LEU A 202 7.31 14.58 7.64
CA LEU A 202 7.16 13.18 7.30
C LEU A 202 7.38 12.27 8.52
N ALA A 203 8.40 12.54 9.33
CA ALA A 203 8.63 11.80 10.59
C ALA A 203 7.45 11.91 11.55
N THR A 204 6.88 13.11 11.69
CA THR A 204 5.68 13.35 12.52
C THR A 204 4.48 12.57 12.00
N LEU A 205 4.25 12.57 10.68
CA LEU A 205 3.18 11.79 10.05
C LEU A 205 3.35 10.28 10.29
N ILE A 206 4.59 9.77 10.20
CA ILE A 206 4.90 8.36 10.50
C ILE A 206 4.57 8.05 11.97
N VAL A 207 4.92 8.94 12.91
CA VAL A 207 4.59 8.75 14.34
C VAL A 207 3.07 8.75 14.54
N ILE A 208 2.34 9.70 13.97
CA ILE A 208 0.88 9.77 14.05
C ILE A 208 0.25 8.47 13.50
N TYR A 209 0.69 8.02 12.33
CA TYR A 209 0.24 6.77 11.73
C TYR A 209 0.55 5.56 12.62
N SER A 210 1.73 5.53 13.22
CA SER A 210 2.15 4.48 14.14
C SER A 210 1.25 4.40 15.36
N VAL A 211 0.91 5.55 15.95
CA VAL A 211 0.01 5.65 17.11
C VAL A 211 -1.40 5.18 16.74
N ILE A 212 -1.96 5.65 15.62
CA ILE A 212 -3.28 5.21 15.14
C ILE A 212 -3.30 3.69 14.96
N THR A 213 -2.25 3.14 14.34
CA THR A 213 -2.13 1.71 14.07
C THR A 213 -2.04 0.90 15.37
N TRP A 214 -1.23 1.35 16.32
CA TRP A 214 -1.06 0.69 17.62
C TRP A 214 -2.31 0.73 18.48
N VAL A 215 -2.97 1.89 18.57
CA VAL A 215 -4.24 2.05 19.27
C VAL A 215 -5.29 1.13 18.64
N GLY A 216 -5.37 1.09 17.30
CA GLY A 216 -6.27 0.20 16.59
C GLY A 216 -6.02 -1.29 16.86
N MET A 217 -4.75 -1.71 16.87
CA MET A 217 -4.35 -3.08 17.25
C MET A 217 -4.74 -3.43 18.69
N GLY A 218 -4.55 -2.51 19.64
CA GLY A 218 -4.94 -2.71 21.04
C GLY A 218 -6.46 -2.78 21.24
N MET A 219 -7.22 -1.95 20.52
CA MET A 219 -8.67 -1.91 20.63
C MET A 219 -9.37 -3.09 19.96
N PHE A 220 -8.98 -3.45 18.74
CA PHE A 220 -9.71 -4.42 17.91
C PHE A 220 -8.98 -5.76 17.71
N GLY A 221 -7.76 -5.88 18.24
CA GLY A 221 -6.88 -7.02 18.08
C GLY A 221 -5.90 -6.84 16.92
N HIS A 222 -4.68 -7.33 17.12
CA HIS A 222 -3.56 -7.23 16.19
C HIS A 222 -3.92 -7.69 14.77
N ASP A 223 -4.36 -8.95 14.62
CA ASP A 223 -4.61 -9.55 13.30
C ASP A 223 -5.84 -8.93 12.61
N THR A 224 -6.86 -8.59 13.39
CA THR A 224 -8.08 -7.96 12.87
C THR A 224 -7.79 -6.58 12.31
N TRP A 225 -7.02 -5.77 13.04
CA TRP A 225 -6.66 -4.42 12.60
C TRP A 225 -5.77 -4.44 11.35
N LEU A 226 -4.71 -5.27 11.34
CA LEU A 226 -3.81 -5.38 10.20
C LEU A 226 -4.54 -5.82 8.93
N LYS A 227 -5.52 -6.70 9.06
CA LYS A 227 -6.26 -7.23 7.90
C LYS A 227 -7.25 -6.23 7.30
N HIS A 228 -7.88 -5.40 8.12
CA HIS A 228 -9.03 -4.59 7.70
C HIS A 228 -8.74 -3.08 7.63
N CYS A 229 -7.82 -2.58 8.45
CA CYS A 229 -7.62 -1.14 8.65
C CYS A 229 -6.23 -0.67 8.20
N GLU A 230 -5.20 -1.51 8.29
CA GLU A 230 -3.82 -1.09 8.00
C GLU A 230 -3.57 -1.06 6.48
N ILE A 231 -3.29 0.14 5.94
CA ILE A 231 -3.22 0.38 4.50
C ILE A 231 -2.15 -0.50 3.85
N PHE A 232 -0.95 -0.51 4.42
CA PHE A 232 0.22 -1.08 3.76
C PHE A 232 0.12 -2.61 3.71
N THR A 233 -0.41 -3.23 4.76
CA THR A 233 -0.77 -4.65 4.75
C THR A 233 -1.81 -4.95 3.69
N ALA A 234 -2.84 -4.11 3.53
CA ALA A 234 -3.87 -4.32 2.51
C ALA A 234 -3.32 -4.15 1.07
N VAL A 235 -2.56 -3.07 0.79
CA VAL A 235 -1.96 -2.79 -0.53
C VAL A 235 -0.94 -3.85 -0.89
N PHE A 236 0.03 -4.13 -0.02
CA PHE A 236 1.08 -5.12 -0.32
C PHE A 236 0.54 -6.55 -0.36
N ALA A 237 -0.52 -6.87 0.38
CA ALA A 237 -1.22 -8.14 0.23
C ALA A 237 -1.93 -8.23 -1.13
N LEU A 238 -2.56 -7.16 -1.62
CA LEU A 238 -3.16 -7.12 -2.96
C LEU A 238 -2.08 -7.32 -4.03
N LEU A 239 -0.97 -6.59 -3.95
CA LEU A 239 0.15 -6.70 -4.88
C LEU A 239 0.81 -8.08 -4.84
N SER A 240 0.89 -8.71 -3.67
CA SER A 240 1.42 -10.07 -3.54
C SER A 240 0.64 -11.14 -4.30
N ARG A 241 -0.58 -10.84 -4.75
CA ARG A 241 -1.37 -11.74 -5.60
C ARG A 241 -0.81 -11.86 -7.02
N PHE A 242 -0.01 -10.88 -7.45
CA PHE A 242 0.73 -10.95 -8.71
C PHE A 242 1.93 -11.90 -8.62
N ALA A 243 2.42 -12.16 -7.41
CA ALA A 243 3.63 -12.94 -7.22
C ALA A 243 3.48 -14.38 -7.72
N PRO A 244 4.50 -14.88 -8.45
CA PRO A 244 4.61 -16.30 -8.77
C PRO A 244 4.91 -17.17 -7.54
N THR A 245 5.29 -16.59 -6.40
CA THR A 245 5.58 -17.33 -5.16
C THR A 245 4.45 -17.20 -4.15
N VAL A 246 4.05 -18.33 -3.55
CA VAL A 246 3.07 -18.40 -2.46
C VAL A 246 3.66 -19.16 -1.29
N GLY A 247 4.02 -18.43 -0.22
CA GLY A 247 4.49 -19.03 1.03
C GLY A 247 3.37 -19.16 2.05
N ARG A 248 3.08 -20.37 2.52
CA ARG A 248 2.26 -20.60 3.72
C ARG A 248 3.04 -21.52 4.66
N GLN A 249 3.34 -21.03 5.86
CA GLN A 249 4.02 -21.72 6.97
C GLN A 249 4.78 -23.01 6.58
N GLY A 250 6.00 -22.87 6.08
CA GLY A 250 6.89 -24.01 5.82
C GLY A 250 6.69 -24.71 4.48
N GLN A 251 5.85 -24.20 3.58
CA GLN A 251 5.76 -24.61 2.18
C GLN A 251 5.69 -23.37 1.27
N TRP A 252 6.55 -23.32 0.25
CA TRP A 252 6.58 -22.21 -0.71
C TRP A 252 6.30 -22.74 -2.10
N HIS A 253 5.09 -22.50 -2.60
CA HIS A 253 4.65 -22.98 -3.90
C HIS A 253 4.90 -21.95 -4.99
N LEU A 254 5.38 -22.40 -6.14
CA LEU A 254 5.37 -21.60 -7.37
C LEU A 254 4.00 -21.69 -8.06
N ARG A 255 3.57 -20.58 -8.65
CA ARG A 255 2.38 -20.44 -9.50
C ARG A 255 2.71 -19.47 -10.64
N PRO A 256 1.95 -19.48 -11.75
CA PRO A 256 2.08 -18.45 -12.77
C PRO A 256 1.84 -17.04 -12.18
N PRO A 257 2.55 -16.01 -12.67
CA PRO A 257 2.30 -14.63 -12.26
C PRO A 257 0.83 -14.24 -12.44
N ALA A 258 0.29 -13.43 -11.53
CA ALA A 258 -1.10 -12.96 -11.53
C ALA A 258 -2.21 -14.03 -11.38
N ALA A 259 -1.88 -15.33 -11.28
CA ALA A 259 -2.87 -16.38 -11.05
C ALA A 259 -3.67 -16.16 -9.75
N GLY A 260 -3.04 -15.56 -8.73
CA GLY A 260 -3.69 -15.25 -7.44
C GLY A 260 -4.81 -14.21 -7.48
N LEU A 261 -4.98 -13.51 -8.61
CA LEU A 261 -6.10 -12.59 -8.85
C LEU A 261 -7.32 -13.30 -9.41
N ILE A 262 -7.15 -14.43 -10.10
CA ILE A 262 -8.25 -15.19 -10.70
C ILE A 262 -9.12 -15.82 -9.60
N ASP A 263 -8.50 -16.28 -8.52
CA ASP A 263 -9.18 -16.87 -7.37
C ASP A 263 -9.70 -15.81 -6.39
N TYR A 264 -9.34 -14.53 -6.57
CA TYR A 264 -9.78 -13.49 -5.66
C TYR A 264 -11.21 -13.07 -5.95
N ARG A 265 -12.11 -13.38 -5.03
CA ARG A 265 -13.46 -12.82 -5.02
C ARG A 265 -13.56 -11.79 -3.90
N PRO A 266 -13.72 -10.49 -4.21
CA PRO A 266 -13.91 -9.48 -3.19
C PRO A 266 -15.20 -9.80 -2.41
N SER A 267 -15.08 -9.87 -1.09
CA SER A 267 -16.18 -10.27 -0.20
C SER A 267 -17.10 -9.12 0.21
N SER A 268 -16.73 -7.87 -0.08
CA SER A 268 -17.49 -6.68 0.32
C SER A 268 -17.24 -5.49 -0.62
N LEU A 269 -18.18 -4.54 -0.67
CA LEU A 269 -18.04 -3.27 -1.42
C LEU A 269 -16.79 -2.49 -0.98
N SER A 270 -16.49 -2.47 0.32
CA SER A 270 -15.29 -1.80 0.85
C SER A 270 -14.00 -2.37 0.27
N THR A 271 -13.98 -3.66 -0.01
CA THR A 271 -12.84 -4.34 -0.66
C THR A 271 -12.76 -3.98 -2.14
N VAL A 272 -13.91 -3.83 -2.81
CA VAL A 272 -13.95 -3.37 -4.22
C VAL A 272 -13.47 -1.94 -4.34
N CYS A 273 -13.89 -1.03 -3.46
CA CYS A 273 -13.45 0.37 -3.47
C CYS A 273 -11.97 0.55 -3.15
N PHE A 274 -11.35 -0.42 -2.46
CA PHE A 274 -9.93 -0.39 -2.14
C PHE A 274 -9.04 -0.82 -3.31
N VAL A 275 -9.55 -1.68 -4.20
CA VAL A 275 -8.85 -2.20 -5.39
C VAL A 275 -8.98 -1.22 -6.54
#